data_AF-A0A1J5HWX5-F1
#
_entry.id   AF-A0A1J5HWX5-F1
#
_cell.length_a   1.000
_cell.length_b   1.000
_cell.length_c   1.000
_cell.angle_alpha   90.00
_cell.angle_beta   90.00
_cell.angle_gamma   90.00
#
_symmetry.space_group_name_H-M   'P 1'
#
loop_
_entity.id
_entity.type
_entity.pdbx_description
1 polymer ?
#
loop_
_entity_poly.entity_id
_entity_poly.type
_entity_poly.pdbx_seq_one_letter_code
_entity_poly.pdbx_strand_id
1 'polypeptide(L)'
;MHTFLTTAFDYADGFLILFFRITGYAFIDYLIGTLVLGFLCVIVGELSISLAIRFNKSYLDSMSREMKEKEQLSMQAYQVGDKDGYKALNKEATDVWGKYFFTMVAYSAGILWPIPFALGWMQTRFQAVEFPLAFPLSLIFGSTVGYTFTFIPLYILARIAFKYLRPRLPYFKGVQQMLDQQSH
;
A
#
# COMPACT_ATOMS: atom_id res chain seq x y z
N MET A 1 -4.04 -28.38 11.62
CA MET A 1 -3.86 -27.13 10.83
C MET A 1 -5.19 -26.64 10.25
N HIS A 2 -6.01 -27.51 9.64
CA HIS A 2 -7.33 -27.15 9.10
C HIS A 2 -8.28 -26.51 10.14
N THR A 3 -8.39 -27.09 11.33
CA THR A 3 -9.26 -26.58 12.41
C THR A 3 -8.85 -25.19 12.91
N PHE A 4 -7.55 -24.91 13.00
CA PHE A 4 -7.06 -23.60 13.43
C PHE A 4 -7.40 -22.51 12.41
N LEU A 5 -7.22 -22.81 11.11
CA LEU A 5 -7.52 -21.86 10.04
C LEU A 5 -9.02 -21.56 9.94
N THR A 6 -9.88 -22.58 10.09
CA THR A 6 -11.33 -22.38 10.10
C THR A 6 -11.78 -21.58 11.31
N THR A 7 -11.28 -21.91 12.52
CA THR A 7 -11.60 -21.15 13.73
C THR A 7 -11.15 -19.69 13.61
N ALA A 8 -9.95 -19.44 13.09
CA ALA A 8 -9.46 -18.08 12.88
C ALA A 8 -10.32 -17.31 11.86
N PHE A 9 -10.74 -17.98 10.79
CA PHE A 9 -11.65 -17.41 9.79
C PHE A 9 -13.01 -17.05 10.41
N ASP A 10 -13.59 -17.92 11.23
CA ASP A 10 -14.89 -17.68 11.87
C ASP A 10 -14.84 -16.50 12.85
N TYR A 11 -13.75 -16.36 13.62
CA TYR A 11 -13.54 -15.20 14.48
C TYR A 11 -13.35 -13.90 13.70
N ALA A 12 -12.54 -13.93 12.63
CA ALA A 12 -12.33 -12.78 11.77
C ALA A 12 -13.64 -12.36 11.09
N ASP A 13 -14.40 -13.32 10.59
CA ASP A 13 -15.69 -13.11 9.97
C ASP A 13 -16.72 -12.51 10.94
N GLY A 14 -16.84 -13.05 12.15
CA GLY A 14 -17.71 -12.50 13.19
C GLY A 14 -17.34 -11.06 13.59
N PHE A 15 -16.03 -10.78 13.70
CA PHE A 15 -15.53 -9.43 13.97
C PHE A 15 -15.86 -8.45 12.83
N LEU A 16 -15.65 -8.87 11.58
CA LEU A 16 -15.91 -8.03 10.41
C LEU A 16 -17.40 -7.78 10.21
N ILE A 17 -18.26 -8.80 10.33
CA ILE A 17 -19.72 -8.69 10.17
C ILE A 17 -20.35 -7.71 11.15
N LEU A 18 -19.78 -7.57 12.35
CA LEU A 18 -20.29 -6.64 13.35
C LEU A 18 -20.37 -5.20 12.80
N PHE A 19 -19.42 -4.79 11.97
CA PHE A 19 -19.41 -3.46 11.35
C PHE A 19 -20.47 -3.28 10.25
N PHE A 20 -20.99 -4.38 9.72
CA PHE A 20 -22.06 -4.42 8.71
C PHE A 20 -23.46 -4.55 9.33
N ARG A 21 -23.61 -4.33 10.65
CA ARG A 21 -24.90 -4.45 11.36
C ARG A 21 -25.13 -3.37 12.43
N ILE A 22 -24.41 -2.25 12.35
CA ILE A 22 -24.40 -1.24 13.43
C ILE A 22 -25.71 -0.45 13.48
N THR A 23 -26.24 -0.05 12.33
CA THR A 23 -27.36 0.88 12.23
C THR A 23 -28.69 0.21 11.89
N GLY A 24 -28.66 -1.03 11.40
CA GLY A 24 -29.84 -1.78 10.97
C GLY A 24 -30.32 -1.41 9.57
N TYR A 25 -29.72 -0.40 8.93
CA TYR A 25 -30.00 -0.02 7.55
C TYR A 25 -28.97 -0.65 6.61
N ALA A 26 -29.41 -1.61 5.79
CA ALA A 26 -28.55 -2.45 4.95
C ALA A 26 -27.54 -1.66 4.09
N PHE A 27 -27.95 -0.55 3.48
CA PHE A 27 -27.06 0.25 2.62
C PHE A 27 -26.01 1.04 3.42
N ILE A 28 -26.41 1.64 4.55
CA ILE A 28 -25.51 2.42 5.40
C ILE A 28 -24.50 1.50 6.08
N ASP A 29 -24.99 0.38 6.61
CA ASP A 29 -24.15 -0.64 7.22
C ASP A 29 -23.15 -1.23 6.23
N TYR A 30 -23.55 -1.42 4.96
CA TYR A 30 -22.64 -1.82 3.90
C TYR A 30 -21.52 -0.79 3.66
N LEU A 31 -21.85 0.49 3.55
CA LEU A 31 -20.86 1.55 3.32
C LEU A 31 -19.90 1.68 4.51
N ILE A 32 -20.43 1.68 5.74
CA ILE A 32 -19.64 1.76 6.96
C ILE A 32 -18.72 0.55 7.08
N GLY A 33 -19.27 -0.66 6.95
CA GLY A 33 -18.49 -1.90 7.02
C GLY A 33 -17.39 -1.96 5.97
N THR A 34 -17.69 -1.55 4.73
CA THR A 34 -16.70 -1.51 3.64
C THR A 34 -15.61 -0.46 3.89
N LEU A 35 -15.96 0.70 4.44
CA LEU A 35 -14.99 1.73 4.81
C LEU A 35 -14.08 1.27 5.96
N VAL A 36 -14.64 0.63 6.99
CA VAL A 36 -13.87 0.05 8.10
C VAL A 36 -12.94 -1.05 7.60
N LEU A 37 -13.44 -1.95 6.76
CA LEU A 37 -12.62 -3.00 6.14
C LEU A 37 -11.47 -2.40 5.32
N GLY A 38 -11.75 -1.38 4.51
CA GLY A 38 -10.71 -0.64 3.77
C GLY A 38 -9.67 -0.02 4.71
N PHE A 39 -10.10 0.56 5.83
CA PHE A 39 -9.21 1.14 6.84
C PHE A 39 -8.32 0.08 7.50
N LEU A 40 -8.88 -1.10 7.82
CA LEU A 40 -8.11 -2.24 8.33
C LEU A 40 -7.06 -2.70 7.30
N CYS A 41 -7.40 -2.78 6.01
CA CYS A 41 -6.43 -3.09 4.96
C CYS A 41 -5.29 -2.07 4.91
N VAL A 42 -5.59 -0.77 5.02
CA VAL A 42 -4.57 0.28 5.04
C VAL A 42 -3.66 0.13 6.25
N ILE A 43 -4.22 -0.09 7.44
CA ILE A 43 -3.43 -0.29 8.66
C ILE A 43 -2.51 -1.50 8.53
N VAL A 44 -3.05 -2.66 8.11
CA VAL A 44 -2.27 -3.88 7.98
C VAL A 44 -1.17 -3.72 6.93
N GLY A 45 -1.47 -3.09 5.78
CA GLY A 45 -0.50 -2.81 4.73
C GLY A 45 0.64 -1.90 5.21
N GLU A 46 0.31 -0.80 5.87
CA GLU A 46 1.29 0.16 6.42
C GLU A 46 2.14 -0.46 7.52
N LEU A 47 1.54 -1.26 8.43
CA LEU A 47 2.27 -1.99 9.46
C LEU A 47 3.22 -3.03 8.87
N SER A 48 2.77 -3.77 7.85
CA SER A 48 3.60 -4.79 7.17
C SER A 48 4.84 -4.18 6.56
N ILE A 49 4.69 -3.07 5.82
CA ILE A 49 5.83 -2.35 5.23
C ILE A 49 6.72 -1.77 6.31
N SER A 50 6.13 -1.12 7.32
CA SER A 50 6.92 -0.51 8.39
C SER A 50 7.80 -1.53 9.09
N LEU A 51 7.25 -2.72 9.32
CA LEU A 51 7.98 -3.84 9.90
C LEU A 51 9.06 -4.38 8.94
N ALA A 52 8.72 -4.55 7.66
CA ALA A 52 9.67 -5.02 6.65
C ALA A 52 10.86 -4.05 6.47
N ILE A 53 10.59 -2.74 6.41
CA ILE A 53 11.63 -1.69 6.38
C ILE A 53 12.45 -1.73 7.67
N ARG A 54 11.82 -1.88 8.84
CA ARG A 54 12.53 -1.93 10.12
C ARG A 54 13.51 -3.10 10.19
N PHE A 55 13.12 -4.27 9.71
CA PHE A 55 14.01 -5.45 9.68
C PHE A 55 15.12 -5.31 8.63
N ASN A 56 14.83 -4.70 7.48
CA ASN A 56 15.79 -4.56 6.38
C ASN A 56 16.47 -3.19 6.33
N LYS A 57 16.37 -2.40 7.40
CA LYS A 57 16.81 -1.00 7.42
C LYS A 57 18.28 -0.85 7.06
N SER A 58 19.15 -1.67 7.66
CA SER A 58 20.59 -1.62 7.37
C SER A 58 20.90 -1.90 5.89
N TYR A 59 20.15 -2.79 5.25
CA TYR A 59 20.33 -3.13 3.84
C TYR A 59 19.82 -2.01 2.92
N LEU A 60 18.68 -1.41 3.27
CA LEU A 60 18.14 -0.26 2.54
C LEU A 60 19.05 0.97 2.66
N ASP A 61 19.57 1.23 3.85
CA ASP A 61 20.49 2.33 4.12
C ASP A 61 21.82 2.14 3.36
N SER A 62 22.36 0.91 3.31
CA SER A 62 23.57 0.62 2.52
C SER A 62 23.32 0.77 1.02
N MET A 63 22.20 0.27 0.51
CA MET A 63 21.82 0.38 -0.90
C MET A 63 21.62 1.84 -1.31
N SER A 64 20.97 2.64 -0.45
CA SER A 64 20.77 4.06 -0.70
C SER A 64 22.07 4.84 -0.68
N ARG A 65 22.99 4.50 0.23
CA ARG A 65 24.33 5.13 0.28
C ARG A 65 25.16 4.80 -0.96
N GLU A 66 25.21 3.52 -1.34
CA GLU A 66 25.93 3.07 -2.54
C GLU A 66 25.41 3.78 -3.81
N MET A 67 24.08 3.90 -3.94
CA MET A 67 23.45 4.62 -5.05
C MET A 67 23.90 6.09 -5.11
N LYS A 68 23.85 6.81 -3.98
CA LYS A 68 24.28 8.22 -3.89
C LYS A 68 25.77 8.39 -4.20
N GLU A 69 26.62 7.51 -3.68
CA GLU A 69 28.07 7.55 -3.92
C GLU A 69 28.40 7.36 -5.41
N LYS A 70 27.76 6.39 -6.08
CA LYS A 70 27.98 6.12 -7.51
C LYS A 70 27.45 7.24 -8.41
N GLU A 71 26.29 7.81 -8.07
CA GLU A 71 25.73 8.98 -8.76
C GLU A 71 26.63 10.21 -8.61
N GLN A 72 27.19 10.43 -7.41
CA GLN A 72 28.12 11.52 -7.18
C GLN A 72 29.42 11.35 -8.00
N LEU A 73 29.99 10.14 -8.04
CA LEU A 73 31.20 9.86 -8.83
C LEU A 73 30.99 10.05 -10.33
N SER A 74 29.85 9.60 -10.87
CA SER A 74 29.54 9.82 -12.29
C SER A 74 29.40 11.32 -12.60
N MET A 75 28.73 12.08 -11.74
CA MET A 75 28.60 13.53 -11.89
C MET A 75 29.94 14.26 -11.77
N GLN A 76 30.86 13.83 -10.91
CA GLN A 76 32.21 14.39 -10.83
C GLN A 76 33.01 14.15 -12.12
N ALA A 77 32.97 12.94 -12.68
CA ALA A 77 33.65 12.65 -13.94
C ALA A 77 33.09 13.50 -15.10
N TYR A 78 31.77 13.72 -15.11
CA TYR A 78 31.13 14.63 -16.06
C TYR A 78 31.63 16.07 -15.92
N GLN A 79 31.76 16.58 -14.69
CA GLN A 79 32.22 17.94 -14.41
C GLN A 79 33.67 18.20 -14.85
N VAL A 80 34.54 17.19 -14.76
CA VAL A 80 35.96 17.29 -15.18
C VAL A 80 36.10 17.06 -16.70
N GLY A 81 35.02 16.76 -17.41
CA GLY A 81 35.01 16.56 -18.86
C GLY A 81 35.52 15.19 -19.31
N ASP A 82 35.70 14.24 -18.39
CA ASP A 82 36.11 12.87 -18.67
C ASP A 82 34.91 12.04 -19.16
N LYS A 83 34.72 12.01 -20.47
CA LYS A 83 33.60 11.30 -21.11
C LYS A 83 33.70 9.78 -20.97
N ASP A 84 34.91 9.23 -20.97
CA ASP A 84 35.11 7.78 -20.89
C ASP A 84 34.91 7.31 -19.45
N GLY A 85 35.46 8.04 -18.47
CA GLY A 85 35.21 7.81 -17.05
C GLY A 85 33.73 8.01 -16.70
N TYR A 86 33.09 9.05 -17.22
CA TYR A 86 31.65 9.27 -17.06
C TYR A 86 30.84 8.07 -17.56
N LYS A 87 31.11 7.56 -18.78
CA LYS A 87 30.34 6.46 -19.36
C LYS A 87 30.47 5.17 -18.54
N ALA A 88 31.67 4.88 -18.03
CA ALA A 88 31.91 3.72 -17.17
C ALA A 88 31.18 3.86 -15.82
N LEU A 89 31.35 4.98 -15.13
CA LEU A 89 30.72 5.25 -13.83
C LEU A 89 29.20 5.35 -13.94
N ASN A 90 28.69 5.96 -15.01
CA ASN A 90 27.25 6.08 -15.24
C ASN A 90 26.59 4.72 -15.45
N LYS A 91 27.27 3.78 -16.12
CA LYS A 91 26.75 2.41 -16.28
C LYS A 91 26.59 1.73 -14.91
N GLU A 92 27.61 1.83 -14.06
CA GLU A 92 27.57 1.26 -12.71
C GLU A 92 26.50 1.93 -11.83
N ALA A 93 26.41 3.26 -11.86
CA ALA A 93 25.38 4.02 -11.16
C ALA A 93 23.97 3.60 -11.60
N THR A 94 23.76 3.38 -12.90
CA THR A 94 22.46 2.94 -13.45
C THR A 94 22.07 1.55 -12.93
N ASP A 95 23.02 0.61 -12.85
CA ASP A 95 22.75 -0.74 -12.35
C ASP A 95 22.34 -0.74 -10.86
N VAL A 96 23.04 0.05 -10.03
CA VAL A 96 22.71 0.22 -8.61
C VAL A 96 21.36 0.93 -8.44
N TRP A 97 21.13 2.00 -9.20
CA TRP A 97 19.86 2.72 -9.20
C TRP A 97 18.69 1.80 -9.56
N GLY A 98 18.84 0.96 -10.58
CA GLY A 98 17.82 -0.01 -10.98
C GLY A 98 17.44 -0.97 -9.84
N LYS A 99 18.45 -1.54 -9.16
CA LYS A 99 18.21 -2.41 -8.00
C LYS A 99 17.46 -1.69 -6.87
N TYR A 100 17.86 -0.46 -6.56
CA TYR A 100 17.20 0.37 -5.55
C TYR A 100 15.74 0.67 -5.94
N PHE A 101 15.50 1.08 -7.19
CA PHE A 101 14.18 1.38 -7.71
C PHE A 101 13.24 0.17 -7.63
N PHE A 102 13.66 -0.99 -8.15
CA PHE A 102 12.83 -2.20 -8.10
C PHE A 102 12.55 -2.66 -6.67
N THR A 103 13.52 -2.48 -5.77
CA THR A 103 13.33 -2.76 -4.35
C THR A 103 12.22 -1.87 -3.77
N MET A 104 12.25 -0.56 -4.03
CA MET A 104 11.21 0.37 -3.56
C MET A 104 9.84 0.11 -4.20
N VAL A 105 9.80 -0.28 -5.47
CA VAL A 105 8.57 -0.71 -6.14
C VAL A 105 8.00 -1.98 -5.47
N ALA A 106 8.84 -2.95 -5.14
CA ALA A 106 8.41 -4.16 -4.44
C ALA A 106 7.83 -3.86 -3.05
N TYR A 107 8.47 -2.98 -2.28
CA TYR A 107 7.90 -2.50 -1.01
C TYR A 107 6.56 -1.80 -1.23
N SER A 108 6.46 -0.94 -2.23
CA SER A 108 5.21 -0.21 -2.55
C SER A 108 4.08 -1.16 -2.95
N ALA A 109 4.37 -2.16 -3.78
CA ALA A 109 3.40 -3.21 -4.14
C ALA A 109 3.02 -4.06 -2.92
N GLY A 110 3.97 -4.28 -2.01
CA GLY A 110 3.76 -4.92 -0.72
C GLY A 110 2.63 -4.29 0.08
N ILE A 111 2.37 -2.97 -0.01
CA ILE A 111 1.29 -2.34 0.79
C ILE A 111 -0.10 -2.86 0.44
N LEU A 112 -0.27 -3.35 -0.79
CA LEU A 112 -1.55 -3.74 -1.36
C LEU A 112 -1.92 -5.19 -1.05
N TRP A 113 -1.02 -5.97 -0.44
CA TRP A 113 -1.24 -7.39 -0.16
C TRP A 113 -2.54 -7.71 0.63
N PRO A 114 -3.05 -6.87 1.55
CA PRO A 114 -4.30 -7.17 2.27
C PRO A 114 -5.57 -7.01 1.41
N ILE A 115 -5.49 -6.30 0.27
CA ILE A 115 -6.63 -5.99 -0.58
C ILE A 115 -7.25 -7.26 -1.18
N PRO A 116 -6.47 -8.16 -1.83
CA PRO A 116 -7.01 -9.44 -2.31
C PRO A 116 -7.72 -10.27 -1.25
N PHE A 117 -7.23 -10.28 0.00
CA PHE A 117 -7.87 -11.02 1.09
C PHE A 117 -9.19 -10.40 1.50
N ALA A 118 -9.25 -9.06 1.59
CA ALA A 118 -10.50 -8.35 1.87
C ALA A 118 -11.54 -8.55 0.77
N LEU A 119 -11.13 -8.48 -0.50
CA LEU A 119 -12.01 -8.76 -1.65
C LEU A 119 -12.50 -10.21 -1.63
N GLY A 120 -11.62 -11.18 -1.35
CA GLY A 120 -11.99 -12.58 -1.22
C GLY A 120 -12.99 -12.82 -0.08
N TRP A 121 -12.83 -12.15 1.06
CA TRP A 121 -13.81 -12.20 2.14
C TRP A 121 -15.13 -11.54 1.75
N MET A 122 -15.11 -10.37 1.09
CA MET A 122 -16.32 -9.74 0.58
C MET A 122 -17.03 -10.61 -0.46
N GLN A 123 -16.30 -11.39 -1.25
CA GLN A 123 -16.89 -12.33 -2.19
C GLN A 123 -17.78 -13.35 -1.48
N THR A 124 -17.36 -13.91 -0.34
CA THR A 124 -18.18 -14.94 0.36
C THR A 124 -19.49 -14.39 0.92
N ARG A 125 -19.59 -13.06 1.12
CA ARG A 125 -20.74 -12.40 1.76
C ARG A 125 -21.61 -11.59 0.80
N PHE A 126 -20.99 -10.95 -0.19
CA PHE A 126 -21.63 -9.95 -1.05
C PHE A 126 -21.55 -10.28 -2.55
N GLN A 127 -21.14 -11.50 -2.93
CA GLN A 127 -21.09 -11.91 -4.35
C GLN A 127 -22.43 -11.78 -5.07
N ALA A 128 -23.55 -12.01 -4.37
CA ALA A 128 -24.88 -11.89 -4.95
C ALA A 128 -25.46 -10.46 -4.87
N VAL A 129 -24.73 -9.49 -4.29
CA VAL A 129 -25.21 -8.11 -4.15
C VAL A 129 -24.77 -7.31 -5.38
N GLU A 130 -25.77 -6.98 -6.20
CA GLU A 130 -25.61 -6.14 -7.37
C GLU A 130 -26.13 -4.73 -7.09
N PHE A 131 -25.29 -3.72 -7.28
CA PHE A 131 -25.67 -2.31 -7.13
C PHE A 131 -26.05 -1.74 -8.50
N PRO A 132 -27.25 -1.18 -8.68
CA PRO A 132 -27.62 -0.53 -9.93
C PRO A 132 -26.78 0.74 -10.12
N LEU A 133 -26.16 0.88 -11.29
CA LEU A 133 -25.39 2.07 -11.64
C LEU A 133 -26.31 3.16 -12.20
N ALA A 134 -26.16 4.38 -11.69
CA ALA A 134 -26.79 5.56 -12.25
C ALA A 134 -26.06 6.04 -13.52
N PHE A 135 -26.80 6.68 -14.42
CA PHE A 135 -26.26 7.35 -15.60
C PHE A 135 -25.30 8.48 -15.18
N PRO A 136 -24.14 8.70 -15.83
CA PRO A 136 -23.65 8.10 -17.08
C PRO A 136 -22.73 6.88 -16.91
N LEU A 137 -22.40 6.48 -15.68
CA LEU A 137 -21.49 5.36 -15.41
C LEU A 137 -22.02 4.02 -15.94
N SER A 138 -23.34 3.87 -16.01
CA SER A 138 -24.00 2.69 -16.58
C SER A 138 -23.72 2.46 -18.07
N LEU A 139 -23.28 3.48 -18.81
CA LEU A 139 -22.96 3.38 -20.23
C LEU A 139 -21.61 2.67 -20.49
N ILE A 140 -20.70 2.74 -19.51
CA ILE A 140 -19.33 2.20 -19.63
C ILE A 140 -19.20 0.87 -18.88
N PHE A 141 -19.88 0.71 -17.74
CA PHE A 141 -19.70 -0.43 -16.84
C PHE A 141 -20.91 -1.37 -16.76
N GLY A 142 -21.98 -1.11 -17.51
CA GLY A 142 -23.22 -1.91 -17.49
C GLY A 142 -24.25 -1.40 -16.47
N SER A 143 -25.40 -2.08 -16.37
CA SER A 143 -26.51 -1.68 -15.50
C SER A 143 -26.26 -1.95 -14.02
N THR A 144 -25.42 -2.92 -13.68
CA THR A 144 -25.12 -3.32 -12.30
C THR A 144 -23.62 -3.46 -12.07
N VAL A 145 -23.17 -3.16 -10.85
CA VAL A 145 -21.78 -3.36 -10.40
C VAL A 145 -21.75 -4.20 -9.13
N GLY A 146 -20.70 -5.02 -9.02
CA GLY A 146 -20.43 -5.80 -7.82
C GLY A 146 -19.69 -4.99 -6.74
N TYR A 147 -19.51 -5.63 -5.59
CA TYR A 147 -18.87 -5.08 -4.40
C TYR A 147 -17.43 -4.53 -4.62
N THR A 148 -16.72 -4.96 -5.66
CA THR A 148 -15.39 -4.45 -5.99
C THR A 148 -15.43 -2.96 -6.38
N PHE A 149 -16.47 -2.54 -7.10
CA PHE A 149 -16.61 -1.17 -7.59
C PHE A 149 -16.83 -0.16 -6.46
N THR A 150 -17.51 -0.58 -5.39
CA THR A 150 -17.71 0.23 -4.17
C THR A 150 -16.51 0.14 -3.23
N PHE A 151 -15.87 -1.03 -3.13
CA PHE A 151 -14.69 -1.22 -2.27
C PHE A 151 -13.50 -0.34 -2.70
N ILE A 152 -13.17 -0.27 -3.99
CA ILE A 152 -11.98 0.48 -4.45
C ILE A 152 -12.05 1.97 -4.08
N PRO A 153 -13.11 2.72 -4.39
CA PRO A 153 -13.24 4.12 -3.97
C PRO A 153 -13.22 4.29 -2.45
N LEU A 154 -13.91 3.42 -1.70
CA LEU A 154 -13.93 3.49 -0.24
C LEU A 154 -12.56 3.19 0.37
N TYR A 155 -11.81 2.25 -0.20
CA TYR A 155 -10.42 1.99 0.17
C TYR A 155 -9.52 3.20 -0.11
N ILE A 156 -9.67 3.84 -1.27
CA ILE A 156 -8.91 5.06 -1.61
C ILE A 156 -9.24 6.17 -0.61
N LEU A 157 -10.52 6.37 -0.29
CA LEU A 157 -10.95 7.33 0.73
C LEU A 157 -10.37 7.00 2.11
N ALA A 158 -10.40 5.73 2.52
CA ALA A 158 -9.81 5.27 3.77
C ALA A 158 -8.29 5.54 3.80
N ARG A 159 -7.59 5.34 2.68
CA ARG A 159 -6.15 5.61 2.55
C ARG A 159 -5.83 7.09 2.62
N ILE A 160 -6.64 7.94 1.96
CA ILE A 160 -6.52 9.40 2.05
C ILE A 160 -6.76 9.85 3.49
N ALA A 161 -7.82 9.37 4.13
CA ALA A 161 -8.10 9.66 5.54
C ALA A 161 -6.93 9.24 6.44
N PHE A 162 -6.42 8.02 6.27
CA PHE A 162 -5.28 7.52 7.02
C PHE A 162 -4.02 8.38 6.82
N LYS A 163 -3.76 8.88 5.60
CA LYS A 163 -2.66 9.81 5.32
C LYS A 163 -2.76 11.08 6.18
N TYR A 164 -3.96 11.60 6.42
CA TYR A 164 -4.17 12.76 7.30
C TYR A 164 -4.08 12.42 8.80
N LEU A 165 -4.37 11.17 9.19
CA LEU A 165 -4.21 10.70 10.57
C LEU A 165 -2.75 10.34 10.90
N ARG A 166 -1.96 9.92 9.91
CA ARG A 166 -0.57 9.49 10.05
C ARG A 166 0.35 10.47 10.80
N PRO A 167 0.30 11.80 10.59
CA PRO A 167 1.14 12.77 11.33
C PRO A 167 0.82 12.86 12.83
N ARG A 168 -0.38 12.42 13.24
CA ARG A 168 -0.80 12.39 14.65
C ARG A 168 -0.38 11.10 15.36
N LEU A 169 0.04 10.07 14.61
CA LEU A 169 0.52 8.80 15.19
C LEU A 169 2.03 8.88 15.47
N PRO A 170 2.48 8.68 16.72
CA PRO A 170 3.87 8.87 17.12
C PRO A 170 4.87 7.92 16.42
N TYR A 171 4.40 6.77 15.92
CA TYR A 171 5.22 5.78 15.23
C TYR A 171 5.79 6.28 13.88
N PHE A 172 5.07 7.14 13.16
CA PHE A 172 5.49 7.65 11.84
C PHE A 172 6.32 8.93 11.89
N LYS A 173 6.33 9.63 13.04
CA LYS A 173 7.20 10.81 13.23
C LYS A 173 8.69 10.46 13.17
N GLY A 174 9.07 9.30 13.72
CA GLY A 174 10.48 8.86 13.72
C GLY A 174 11.01 8.50 12.32
N VAL A 175 10.18 7.93 11.45
CA VAL A 175 10.59 7.60 10.07
C VAL A 175 10.70 8.85 9.20
N GLN A 176 9.80 9.82 9.38
CA GLN A 176 9.86 11.11 8.68
C GLN A 176 11.09 11.93 9.11
N GLN A 177 11.39 11.99 10.41
CA GLN A 177 12.57 12.67 10.93
C GLN A 177 13.90 12.04 10.45
N MET A 178 13.92 10.72 10.23
CA MET A 178 15.09 10.06 9.66
C MET A 178 15.30 10.36 8.17
N LEU A 179 14.23 10.54 7.39
CA LEU A 179 14.32 10.92 5.98
C LEU A 179 14.70 12.41 5.82
N ASP A 180 14.16 13.29 6.68
CA ASP A 180 14.48 14.72 6.68
C ASP A 180 15.93 15.02 7.15
N GLN A 181 16.57 14.09 7.88
CA GLN A 181 17.99 14.20 8.25
C GLN A 181 18.96 13.74 7.15
N GLN A 182 18.49 13.03 6.12
CA GLN A 182 19.34 12.56 5.00
C GLN A 182 19.26 13.46 3.75
N SER A 183 18.44 14.51 3.79
CA SER A 183 18.26 15.51 2.72
C SER A 183 19.00 16.83 2.98
N HIS A 184 19.77 16.91 4.07
CA HIS A 184 20.75 17.95 4.39
C HIS A 184 22.16 17.37 4.41
#